data_AF-A0A8T4ZW96-F1
#
_entry.id   AF-A0A8T4ZW96-F1
#
_cell.length_a   1.000
_cell.length_b   1.000
_cell.length_c   1.000
_cell.angle_alpha   90.00
_cell.angle_beta   90.00
_cell.angle_gamma   90.00
#
_symmetry.space_group_name_H-M   'P 1'
#
loop_
_entity.id
_entity.type
_entity.pdbx_description
1 polymer ?
#
loop_
_entity_poly.entity_id
_entity_poly.type
_entity_poly.pdbx_seq_one_letter_code
_entity_poly.pdbx_strand_id
1 'polypeptide(L)'
;MSQRIAKLMLPFSVLAENRKEPFTLDMEKAAIYCFAEAEREKGGGLILRKKEEKTVFLTKFCYPFWLAPWNMLSLIFDGLKQSAYIATYKALPDARAFLEKAHISAKSFETYTAFLSDNLNYFQVPSGERKVSIEGLISETTFLGEFSEYLSRAKQMEPAFSEAVPLNPLVDESLVSTAIEELERLRKDFEAEVATLNESIKLLNKTTRGFTKEIRGKIRAVKAEFEEVIRNEEEIAAQKISRINEEYDKQRAKLIKDFKKQLLPLQKEKVKLEKTKEQTLRKIEQYNIEAKTCAVKKDNVGEKKWKEKTSETRKKLSEIERRLEEIEEKVKEIEEKESAETFRLRSEWEEKIKEARQRLLELESSREAKIQIHMQEIDKLEGLTTNIIQQISGIIKLREADLTNIMKLGIQQRQKSLSLVYIPFYMVCYEAEMKKRYFVFPPSTANSIGFAAKLKGALGRARIKQLLTPRFKAVTSLLERLPALIEKDVAFAREIHELGEKSNMLGKSSKLKTLEEGLKKLKEEGWLSEKEFEVFSQRLTAF
;
A
#
# COMPACT_ATOMS: atom_id res chain seq x y z
N MET A 1 -22.74 22.64 -38.06
CA MET A 1 -22.16 22.06 -39.30
C MET A 1 -21.61 20.70 -38.94
N SER A 2 -22.21 19.62 -39.43
CA SER A 2 -21.71 18.24 -39.20
C SER A 2 -20.26 18.16 -39.70
N GLN A 3 -19.33 17.85 -38.79
CA GLN A 3 -17.98 17.48 -39.21
C GLN A 3 -18.08 16.19 -40.03
N ARG A 4 -17.40 16.16 -41.18
CA ARG A 4 -17.39 14.98 -42.03
C ARG A 4 -16.67 13.85 -41.29
N ILE A 5 -17.43 12.88 -40.80
CA ILE A 5 -16.88 11.69 -40.12
C ILE A 5 -16.00 10.93 -41.12
N ALA A 6 -14.73 10.73 -40.76
CA ALA A 6 -13.82 9.93 -41.55
C ALA A 6 -14.25 8.45 -41.49
N LYS A 7 -14.40 7.81 -42.65
CA LYS A 7 -14.68 6.38 -42.76
C LYS A 7 -13.41 5.65 -43.15
N LEU A 8 -12.98 4.72 -42.32
CA LEU A 8 -11.77 3.92 -42.51
C LEU A 8 -12.16 2.46 -42.69
N MET A 9 -11.47 1.74 -43.56
CA MET A 9 -11.64 0.30 -43.75
C MET A 9 -10.32 -0.42 -43.51
N LEU A 10 -10.41 -1.51 -42.75
CA LEU A 10 -9.31 -2.43 -42.49
C LEU A 10 -9.28 -3.54 -43.55
N PRO A 11 -8.11 -4.14 -43.85
CA PRO A 11 -8.01 -5.20 -44.84
C PRO A 11 -8.44 -6.57 -44.27
N PHE A 12 -9.33 -7.29 -44.97
CA PHE A 12 -9.74 -8.66 -44.56
C PHE A 12 -8.54 -9.60 -44.49
N SER A 13 -7.76 -9.67 -45.56
CA SER A 13 -6.58 -10.52 -45.65
C SER A 13 -5.29 -9.71 -45.71
N VAL A 14 -4.23 -10.28 -45.14
CA VAL A 14 -2.85 -9.78 -45.25
C VAL A 14 -1.91 -10.95 -45.50
N LEU A 15 -0.81 -10.74 -46.21
CA LEU A 15 0.17 -11.80 -46.46
C LEU A 15 0.88 -12.18 -45.15
N ALA A 16 1.09 -13.49 -44.95
CA ALA A 16 2.04 -13.99 -43.95
C ALA A 16 3.46 -13.53 -44.30
N GLU A 17 4.31 -13.35 -43.30
CA GLU A 17 5.70 -12.89 -43.49
C GLU A 17 6.51 -13.80 -44.45
N ASN A 18 6.17 -15.09 -44.48
CA ASN A 18 6.84 -16.09 -45.32
C ASN A 18 6.21 -16.27 -46.72
N ARG A 19 5.12 -15.57 -47.05
CA ARG A 19 4.47 -15.65 -48.36
C ARG A 19 5.01 -14.60 -49.32
N LYS A 20 5.48 -15.03 -50.48
CA LYS A 20 6.03 -14.15 -51.54
C LYS A 20 5.02 -13.92 -52.67
N GLU A 21 4.14 -14.89 -52.88
CA GLU A 21 3.11 -14.88 -53.90
C GLU A 21 2.00 -13.89 -53.51
N PRO A 22 1.51 -13.07 -54.45
CA PRO A 22 0.39 -12.17 -54.16
C PRO A 22 -0.85 -12.98 -53.75
N PHE A 23 -1.70 -12.41 -52.90
CA PHE A 23 -3.00 -12.97 -52.57
C PHE A 23 -4.07 -12.01 -53.07
N THR A 24 -4.66 -12.33 -54.22
CA THR A 24 -5.61 -11.43 -54.89
C THR A 24 -7.00 -11.53 -54.28
N LEU A 25 -7.85 -10.54 -54.55
CA LEU A 25 -9.23 -10.55 -54.09
C LEU A 25 -10.02 -11.76 -54.63
N ASP A 26 -9.76 -12.21 -55.86
CA ASP A 26 -10.37 -13.41 -56.44
C ASP A 26 -10.00 -14.67 -55.64
N MET A 27 -8.73 -14.79 -55.25
CA MET A 27 -8.25 -15.90 -54.41
C MET A 27 -8.86 -15.85 -53.01
N GLU A 28 -8.99 -14.65 -52.44
CA GLU A 28 -9.68 -14.44 -51.15
C GLU A 28 -11.12 -14.96 -51.21
N LYS A 29 -11.90 -14.51 -52.21
CA LYS A 29 -13.29 -14.94 -52.40
C LYS A 29 -13.40 -16.44 -52.64
N ALA A 30 -12.54 -17.00 -53.51
CA ALA A 30 -12.55 -18.43 -53.81
C ALA A 30 -12.18 -19.29 -52.60
N ALA A 31 -11.21 -18.85 -51.78
CA ALA A 31 -10.85 -19.55 -50.56
C ALA A 31 -12.01 -19.55 -49.55
N ILE A 32 -12.67 -18.41 -49.38
CA ILE A 32 -13.84 -18.29 -48.52
C ILE A 32 -15.01 -19.13 -49.03
N TYR A 33 -15.23 -19.19 -50.34
CA TYR A 33 -16.19 -20.11 -50.95
C TYR A 33 -15.88 -21.58 -50.63
N CYS A 34 -14.62 -22.01 -50.82
CA CYS A 34 -14.20 -23.37 -50.46
C CYS A 34 -14.42 -23.67 -48.97
N PHE A 35 -14.19 -22.68 -48.09
CA PHE A 35 -14.42 -22.82 -46.66
C PHE A 35 -15.90 -22.94 -46.34
N ALA A 36 -16.73 -22.06 -46.90
CA ALA A 36 -18.18 -22.13 -46.77
C ALA A 36 -18.74 -23.47 -47.26
N GLU A 37 -18.24 -24.00 -48.38
CA GLU A 37 -18.68 -25.31 -48.85
C GLU A 37 -18.18 -26.45 -47.94
N ALA A 38 -17.04 -26.30 -47.26
CA ALA A 38 -16.53 -27.27 -46.30
C ALA A 38 -17.27 -27.23 -44.94
N GLU A 39 -17.78 -26.08 -44.52
CA GLU A 39 -18.56 -25.89 -43.28
C GLU A 39 -20.07 -26.17 -43.45
N ARG A 40 -20.54 -26.32 -44.70
CA ARG A 40 -21.93 -26.66 -45.02
C ARG A 40 -22.22 -28.13 -44.72
N GLU A 41 -23.27 -28.41 -43.95
CA GLU A 41 -23.68 -29.76 -43.62
C GLU A 41 -24.29 -30.47 -44.83
N LYS A 42 -23.71 -31.59 -45.25
CA LYS A 42 -24.12 -32.34 -46.45
C LYS A 42 -25.27 -33.33 -46.21
N GLY A 43 -25.94 -33.24 -45.07
CA GLY A 43 -26.94 -34.21 -44.63
C GLY A 43 -26.33 -35.53 -44.14
N GLY A 44 -27.18 -36.40 -43.60
CA GLY A 44 -26.76 -37.58 -42.83
C GLY A 44 -26.78 -38.93 -43.57
N GLY A 45 -26.73 -38.91 -44.90
CA GLY A 45 -26.87 -40.11 -45.73
C GLY A 45 -28.18 -40.88 -45.43
N LEU A 46 -28.24 -42.16 -45.80
CA LEU A 46 -29.44 -42.99 -45.54
C LEU A 46 -29.73 -43.24 -44.05
N ILE A 47 -28.77 -42.98 -43.15
CA ILE A 47 -28.83 -43.40 -41.73
C ILE A 47 -29.32 -42.28 -40.81
N LEU A 48 -28.83 -41.05 -41.01
CA LEU A 48 -29.34 -39.86 -40.32
C LEU A 48 -30.19 -39.07 -41.32
N ARG A 49 -31.52 -39.08 -41.17
CA ARG A 49 -32.49 -38.33 -42.01
C ARG A 49 -32.39 -36.80 -41.89
N LYS A 50 -31.17 -36.26 -41.84
CA LYS A 50 -30.89 -34.81 -41.77
C LYS A 50 -30.81 -34.27 -43.20
N LYS A 51 -31.65 -33.29 -43.52
CA LYS A 51 -31.63 -32.63 -44.83
C LYS A 51 -30.31 -31.88 -45.04
N GLU A 52 -29.88 -31.84 -46.29
CA GLU A 52 -28.72 -31.06 -46.73
C GLU A 52 -29.02 -29.55 -46.59
N GLU A 53 -28.07 -28.81 -46.03
CA GLU A 53 -28.16 -27.35 -45.95
C GLU A 53 -27.96 -26.70 -47.32
N LYS A 54 -28.75 -25.69 -47.65
CA LYS A 54 -28.52 -24.82 -48.81
C LYS A 54 -27.78 -23.56 -48.40
N THR A 55 -26.87 -23.06 -49.24
CA THR A 55 -26.26 -21.74 -49.04
C THR A 55 -27.21 -20.68 -49.57
N VAL A 56 -27.74 -19.84 -48.68
CA VAL A 56 -28.64 -18.73 -49.03
C VAL A 56 -27.83 -17.55 -49.59
N PHE A 57 -26.80 -17.15 -48.85
CA PHE A 57 -25.84 -16.16 -49.31
C PHE A 57 -24.45 -16.39 -48.72
N LEU A 58 -23.44 -15.89 -49.43
CA LEU A 58 -22.08 -15.70 -48.93
C LEU A 58 -21.67 -14.26 -49.25
N THR A 59 -21.44 -13.45 -48.22
CA THR A 59 -21.29 -11.99 -48.37
C THR A 59 -20.17 -11.46 -47.48
N LYS A 60 -19.43 -10.48 -48.01
CA LYS A 60 -18.44 -9.70 -47.25
C LYS A 60 -19.15 -8.55 -46.55
N PHE A 61 -19.22 -8.59 -45.24
CA PHE A 61 -19.74 -7.51 -44.40
C PHE A 61 -18.60 -6.73 -43.77
N CYS A 62 -18.90 -5.54 -43.27
CA CYS A 62 -17.97 -4.70 -42.52
C CYS A 62 -18.58 -4.33 -41.17
N TYR A 63 -17.93 -4.78 -40.10
CA TYR A 63 -18.30 -4.49 -38.71
C TYR A 63 -17.92 -3.06 -38.33
N PRO A 64 -18.84 -2.24 -37.79
CA PRO A 64 -18.58 -0.85 -37.46
C PRO A 64 -17.98 -0.67 -36.05
N PHE A 65 -16.96 0.17 -35.94
CA PHE A 65 -16.41 0.67 -34.68
C PHE A 65 -16.28 2.18 -34.72
N TRP A 66 -16.58 2.85 -33.62
CA TRP A 66 -16.22 4.26 -33.48
C TRP A 66 -14.85 4.41 -32.84
N LEU A 67 -14.03 5.23 -33.46
CA LEU A 67 -12.77 5.69 -32.90
C LEU A 67 -12.96 7.15 -32.48
N ALA A 68 -13.12 7.36 -31.18
CA ALA A 68 -13.42 8.67 -30.63
C ALA A 68 -12.19 9.27 -29.91
N PRO A 69 -11.77 10.50 -30.25
CA PRO A 69 -10.68 11.16 -29.56
C PRO A 69 -11.09 11.51 -28.13
N TRP A 70 -10.22 11.19 -27.17
CA TRP A 70 -10.41 11.56 -25.77
C TRP A 70 -9.06 11.77 -25.09
N ASN A 71 -8.76 13.01 -24.71
CA ASN A 71 -7.42 13.44 -24.27
C ASN A 71 -6.34 12.99 -25.28
N MET A 72 -5.29 12.31 -24.82
CA MET A 72 -4.20 11.77 -25.64
C MET A 72 -4.48 10.37 -26.20
N LEU A 73 -5.72 9.88 -26.03
CA LEU A 73 -6.15 8.54 -26.42
C LEU A 73 -7.21 8.59 -27.52
N SER A 74 -7.43 7.45 -28.14
CA SER A 74 -8.63 7.16 -28.89
C SER A 74 -9.37 6.00 -28.24
N LEU A 75 -10.60 6.27 -27.82
CA LEU A 75 -11.53 5.27 -27.29
C LEU A 75 -12.14 4.50 -28.45
N ILE A 76 -12.36 3.20 -28.25
CA ILE A 76 -12.95 2.32 -29.25
C ILE A 76 -14.33 1.90 -28.76
N PHE A 77 -15.34 2.23 -29.54
CA PHE A 77 -16.71 1.77 -29.29
C PHE A 77 -17.12 0.73 -30.32
N ASP A 78 -17.67 -0.36 -29.81
CA ASP A 78 -18.37 -1.39 -30.55
C ASP A 78 -19.66 -0.83 -31.15
N GLY A 79 -19.68 -0.66 -32.48
CA GLY A 79 -20.82 -0.08 -33.19
C GLY A 79 -22.09 -0.93 -33.14
N LEU A 80 -22.01 -2.22 -32.80
CA LEU A 80 -23.19 -3.09 -32.65
C LEU A 80 -23.54 -3.38 -31.18
N LYS A 81 -22.94 -2.66 -30.24
CA LYS A 81 -23.30 -2.70 -28.81
C LYS A 81 -23.19 -4.10 -28.17
N GLN A 82 -22.25 -4.93 -28.62
CA GLN A 82 -21.97 -6.24 -27.99
C GLN A 82 -21.00 -6.14 -26.81
N SER A 83 -20.49 -4.94 -26.53
CA SER A 83 -19.48 -4.65 -25.51
C SER A 83 -19.94 -3.52 -24.61
N ALA A 84 -19.49 -3.54 -23.35
CA ALA A 84 -19.69 -2.44 -22.41
C ALA A 84 -18.53 -2.43 -21.41
N TYR A 85 -18.08 -1.24 -21.04
CA TYR A 85 -17.11 -1.06 -19.96
C TYR A 85 -17.86 -0.79 -18.65
N ILE A 86 -17.48 -1.49 -17.58
CA ILE A 86 -18.05 -1.29 -16.25
C ILE A 86 -16.94 -0.79 -15.32
N ALA A 87 -16.93 0.52 -15.07
CA ALA A 87 -16.07 1.11 -14.05
C ALA A 87 -16.61 0.75 -12.68
N THR A 88 -15.86 -0.04 -11.91
CA THR A 88 -16.19 -0.38 -10.52
C THR A 88 -15.18 0.30 -9.61
N TYR A 89 -15.65 1.11 -8.67
CA TYR A 89 -14.80 1.88 -7.75
C TYR A 89 -15.45 2.02 -6.38
N LYS A 90 -14.64 2.27 -5.35
CA LYS A 90 -15.13 2.40 -3.97
C LYS A 90 -15.89 3.71 -3.76
N ALA A 91 -17.03 3.66 -3.06
CA ALA A 91 -17.78 4.85 -2.66
C ALA A 91 -17.06 5.54 -1.50
N LEU A 92 -16.74 6.84 -1.63
CA LEU A 92 -16.06 7.56 -0.57
C LEU A 92 -17.02 8.36 0.32
N PRO A 93 -16.65 8.57 1.60
CA PRO A 93 -17.24 9.61 2.43
C PRO A 93 -17.13 10.99 1.78
N ASP A 94 -18.05 11.90 2.11
CA ASP A 94 -18.08 13.23 1.54
C ASP A 94 -16.88 14.07 2.02
N ALA A 95 -15.90 14.23 1.13
CA ALA A 95 -14.68 14.99 1.40
C ALA A 95 -14.93 16.50 1.50
N ARG A 96 -15.94 17.04 0.79
CA ARG A 96 -16.26 18.47 0.84
C ARG A 96 -16.92 18.81 2.17
N ALA A 97 -17.89 18.02 2.60
CA ALA A 97 -18.51 18.17 3.91
C ALA A 97 -17.50 18.06 5.05
N PHE A 98 -16.51 17.16 4.93
CA PHE A 98 -15.40 17.08 5.88
C PHE A 98 -14.55 18.36 5.90
N LEU A 99 -14.14 18.86 4.73
CA LEU A 99 -13.32 20.07 4.60
C LEU A 99 -14.02 21.30 5.17
N GLU A 100 -15.31 21.49 4.88
CA GLU A 100 -16.11 22.59 5.42
C GLU A 100 -16.20 22.55 6.95
N LYS A 101 -16.48 21.37 7.52
CA LYS A 101 -16.51 21.19 8.98
C LYS A 101 -15.12 21.42 9.61
N ALA A 102 -14.05 20.97 8.95
CA ALA A 102 -12.69 21.23 9.38
C ALA A 102 -12.40 22.75 9.43
N HIS A 103 -12.85 23.51 8.42
CA HIS A 103 -12.74 24.96 8.41
C HIS A 103 -13.50 25.63 9.56
N ILE A 104 -14.74 25.22 9.81
CA ILE A 104 -15.57 25.78 10.87
C ILE A 104 -14.95 25.51 12.25
N SER A 105 -14.45 24.28 12.46
CA SER A 105 -13.87 23.85 13.74
C SER A 105 -12.52 24.49 14.05
N ALA A 106 -11.79 24.99 13.04
CA ALA A 106 -10.47 25.59 13.18
C ALA A 106 -10.44 26.93 13.96
N LYS A 107 -11.59 27.43 14.42
CA LYS A 107 -11.71 28.72 15.13
C LYS A 107 -11.18 28.68 16.57
N SER A 108 -11.21 27.53 17.23
CA SER A 108 -10.71 27.36 18.60
C SER A 108 -10.09 25.99 18.80
N PHE A 109 -9.19 25.88 19.79
CA PHE A 109 -8.49 24.63 20.09
C PHE A 109 -9.47 23.53 20.52
N GLU A 110 -10.47 23.87 21.32
CA GLU A 110 -11.47 22.95 21.86
C GLU A 110 -12.35 22.39 20.73
N THR A 111 -12.89 23.28 19.88
CA THR A 111 -13.72 22.85 18.75
C THR A 111 -12.95 22.02 17.74
N TYR A 112 -11.68 22.37 17.49
CA TYR A 112 -10.84 21.64 16.56
C TYR A 112 -10.47 20.25 17.09
N THR A 113 -10.10 20.15 18.37
CA THR A 113 -9.77 18.86 19.00
C THR A 113 -10.98 17.93 19.07
N ALA A 114 -12.17 18.48 19.37
CA ALA A 114 -13.43 17.74 19.32
C ALA A 114 -13.72 17.24 17.90
N PHE A 115 -13.61 18.11 16.89
CA PHE A 115 -13.79 17.74 15.49
C PHE A 115 -12.87 16.59 15.06
N LEU A 116 -11.57 16.65 15.40
CA LEU A 116 -10.64 15.57 15.07
C LEU A 116 -11.00 14.26 15.79
N SER A 117 -11.43 14.33 17.04
CA SER A 117 -11.83 13.15 17.81
C SER A 117 -13.09 12.50 17.23
N ASP A 118 -14.10 13.30 16.88
CA ASP A 118 -15.37 12.80 16.31
C ASP A 118 -15.21 12.21 14.91
N ASN A 119 -14.18 12.66 14.16
CA ASN A 119 -13.93 12.24 12.79
C ASN A 119 -12.73 11.29 12.66
N LEU A 120 -12.28 10.70 13.77
CA LEU A 120 -11.16 9.74 13.81
C LEU A 120 -11.32 8.61 12.79
N ASN A 121 -12.54 8.14 12.54
CA ASN A 121 -12.82 7.03 11.63
C ASN A 121 -13.58 7.46 10.37
N TYR A 122 -13.67 8.77 10.09
CA TYR A 122 -14.51 9.30 9.01
C TYR A 122 -14.13 8.73 7.64
N PHE A 123 -12.84 8.50 7.42
CA PHE A 123 -12.28 7.96 6.19
C PHE A 123 -11.88 6.48 6.32
N GLN A 124 -12.30 5.81 7.40
CA GLN A 124 -11.98 4.43 7.66
C GLN A 124 -12.91 3.52 6.83
N VAL A 125 -12.31 2.79 5.88
CA VAL A 125 -12.93 1.81 4.97
C VAL A 125 -14.12 2.36 4.17
N PRO A 126 -13.94 2.64 2.87
CA PRO A 126 -15.02 2.99 1.95
C PRO A 126 -16.18 1.98 2.00
N SER A 127 -17.35 2.40 2.49
CA SER A 127 -18.52 1.52 2.59
C SER A 127 -19.26 1.48 1.25
N GLY A 128 -18.94 0.48 0.44
CA GLY A 128 -19.67 0.15 -0.79
C GLY A 128 -18.90 0.36 -2.09
N GLU A 129 -19.50 -0.14 -3.17
CA GLU A 129 -18.99 -0.04 -4.53
C GLU A 129 -19.98 0.73 -5.39
N ARG A 130 -19.46 1.63 -6.21
CA ARG A 130 -20.20 2.28 -7.29
C ARG A 130 -19.81 1.63 -8.60
N LYS A 131 -20.80 1.52 -9.48
CA LYS A 131 -20.63 0.99 -10.83
C LYS A 131 -21.18 2.00 -11.83
N VAL A 132 -20.35 2.34 -12.81
CA VAL A 132 -20.75 3.14 -13.98
C VAL A 132 -20.54 2.27 -15.21
N SER A 133 -21.59 2.12 -16.02
CA SER A 133 -21.56 1.30 -17.23
C SER A 133 -21.57 2.19 -18.45
N ILE A 134 -20.53 2.12 -19.26
CA ILE A 134 -20.41 2.84 -20.53
C ILE A 134 -20.62 1.83 -21.65
N GLU A 135 -21.80 1.90 -22.27
CA GLU A 135 -22.19 1.00 -23.36
C GLU A 135 -21.32 1.21 -24.59
N GLY A 136 -21.05 0.12 -25.32
CA GLY A 136 -20.22 0.13 -26.53
C GLY A 136 -18.72 0.25 -26.26
N LEU A 137 -18.29 0.87 -25.16
CA LEU A 137 -16.86 1.08 -24.90
C LEU A 137 -16.12 -0.24 -24.70
N ILE A 138 -15.05 -0.46 -25.48
CA ILE A 138 -14.17 -1.61 -25.37
C ILE A 138 -12.96 -1.23 -24.52
N SER A 139 -12.77 -1.96 -23.42
CA SER A 139 -11.67 -1.74 -22.47
C SER A 139 -10.70 -2.93 -22.34
N GLU A 140 -10.94 -4.03 -23.05
CA GLU A 140 -10.12 -5.23 -22.95
C GLU A 140 -8.74 -4.98 -23.56
N THR A 141 -7.68 -5.10 -22.75
CA THR A 141 -6.31 -4.71 -23.15
C THR A 141 -5.77 -5.51 -24.33
N THR A 142 -6.12 -6.80 -24.43
CA THR A 142 -5.80 -7.67 -25.56
C THR A 142 -6.43 -7.15 -26.85
N PHE A 143 -7.73 -6.81 -26.82
CA PHE A 143 -8.43 -6.23 -27.96
C PHE A 143 -7.82 -4.88 -28.35
N LEU A 144 -7.57 -3.99 -27.38
CA LEU A 144 -6.97 -2.67 -27.65
C LEU A 144 -5.60 -2.82 -28.34
N GLY A 145 -4.78 -3.77 -27.90
CA GLY A 145 -3.49 -4.09 -28.52
C GLY A 145 -3.63 -4.59 -29.96
N GLU A 146 -4.44 -5.64 -30.17
CA GLU A 146 -4.69 -6.22 -31.50
C GLU A 146 -5.29 -5.17 -32.47
N PHE A 147 -6.27 -4.39 -32.01
CA PHE A 147 -6.92 -3.37 -32.81
C PHE A 147 -5.97 -2.22 -33.17
N SER A 148 -5.11 -1.77 -32.26
CA SER A 148 -4.09 -0.75 -32.54
C SER A 148 -3.09 -1.17 -33.62
N GLU A 149 -2.66 -2.44 -33.57
CA GLU A 149 -1.82 -3.03 -34.62
C GLU A 149 -2.58 -3.06 -35.94
N TYR A 150 -3.84 -3.51 -35.93
CA TYR A 150 -4.66 -3.60 -37.12
C TYR A 150 -4.89 -2.23 -37.76
N LEU A 151 -5.18 -1.22 -36.95
CA LEU A 151 -5.46 0.17 -37.35
C LEU A 151 -4.32 0.80 -38.17
N SER A 152 -3.08 0.33 -38.01
CA SER A 152 -1.94 0.80 -38.83
C SER A 152 -2.10 0.51 -40.32
N ARG A 153 -2.96 -0.44 -40.67
CA ARG A 153 -3.24 -0.86 -42.06
C ARG A 153 -4.55 -0.31 -42.59
N ALA A 154 -5.24 0.55 -41.84
CA ALA A 154 -6.50 1.15 -42.27
C ALA A 154 -6.28 2.09 -43.47
N LYS A 155 -7.23 2.08 -44.39
CA LYS A 155 -7.29 3.00 -45.54
C LYS A 155 -8.59 3.79 -45.50
N GLN A 156 -8.62 4.99 -46.10
CA GLN A 156 -9.88 5.71 -46.28
C GLN A 156 -10.84 4.89 -47.14
N MET A 157 -12.12 4.92 -46.76
CA MET A 157 -13.17 4.22 -47.48
C MET A 157 -13.58 5.02 -48.73
N GLU A 158 -13.08 4.59 -49.89
CA GLU A 158 -13.42 5.03 -51.23
C GLU A 158 -14.73 4.40 -51.77
N PRO A 159 -15.43 5.04 -52.72
CA PRO A 159 -16.59 4.45 -53.40
C PRO A 159 -16.29 3.10 -54.08
N ALA A 160 -15.02 2.86 -54.42
CA ALA A 160 -14.52 1.62 -55.03
C ALA A 160 -14.56 0.39 -54.10
N PHE A 161 -14.81 0.52 -52.79
CA PHE A 161 -15.03 -0.61 -51.86
C PHE A 161 -16.38 -1.33 -52.07
N SER A 162 -16.98 -1.20 -53.26
CA SER A 162 -18.36 -1.57 -53.63
C SER A 162 -18.80 -3.01 -53.34
N GLU A 163 -17.86 -3.91 -53.02
CA GLU A 163 -18.14 -5.33 -52.79
C GLU A 163 -18.32 -5.69 -51.30
N ALA A 164 -17.90 -4.84 -50.36
CA ALA A 164 -18.08 -5.06 -48.94
C ALA A 164 -19.26 -4.24 -48.41
N VAL A 165 -20.14 -4.87 -47.63
CA VAL A 165 -21.36 -4.26 -47.12
C VAL A 165 -21.12 -3.68 -45.71
N PRO A 166 -21.05 -2.35 -45.54
CA PRO A 166 -21.00 -1.75 -44.21
C PRO A 166 -22.30 -2.02 -43.45
N LEU A 167 -22.18 -2.61 -42.26
CA LEU A 167 -23.31 -2.70 -41.34
C LEU A 167 -23.54 -1.34 -40.71
N ASN A 168 -24.81 -1.00 -40.50
CA ASN A 168 -25.17 0.23 -39.81
C ASN A 168 -24.83 0.11 -38.32
N PRO A 169 -24.13 1.09 -37.73
CA PRO A 169 -23.87 1.08 -36.30
C PRO A 169 -25.17 1.34 -35.53
N LEU A 170 -25.44 0.51 -34.52
CA LEU A 170 -26.50 0.68 -33.52
C LEU A 170 -26.13 1.75 -32.49
N VAL A 171 -24.83 1.92 -32.23
CA VAL A 171 -24.31 3.06 -31.45
C VAL A 171 -24.07 4.20 -32.42
N ASP A 172 -24.79 5.32 -32.29
CA ASP A 172 -24.60 6.49 -33.16
C ASP A 172 -23.61 7.51 -32.58
N GLU A 173 -23.34 8.58 -33.32
CA GLU A 173 -22.47 9.68 -32.88
C GLU A 173 -22.94 10.33 -31.56
N SER A 174 -24.26 10.42 -31.35
CA SER A 174 -24.83 11.00 -30.13
C SER A 174 -24.52 10.11 -28.92
N LEU A 175 -24.72 8.80 -29.04
CA LEU A 175 -24.42 7.83 -27.97
C LEU A 175 -22.92 7.81 -27.64
N VAL A 176 -22.05 7.88 -28.65
CA VAL A 176 -20.59 8.00 -28.43
C VAL A 176 -20.26 9.29 -27.68
N SER A 177 -20.89 10.40 -28.06
CA SER A 177 -20.65 11.70 -27.41
C SER A 177 -21.11 11.69 -25.95
N THR A 178 -22.30 11.17 -25.67
CA THR A 178 -22.81 11.00 -24.29
C THR A 178 -21.90 10.09 -23.45
N ALA A 179 -21.40 9.00 -24.02
CA ALA A 179 -20.47 8.11 -23.34
C ALA A 179 -19.14 8.79 -22.98
N ILE A 180 -18.61 9.63 -23.88
CA ILE A 180 -17.40 10.41 -23.62
C ILE A 180 -17.65 11.45 -22.52
N GLU A 181 -18.79 12.14 -22.57
CA GLU A 181 -19.17 13.11 -21.53
C GLU A 181 -19.32 12.44 -20.16
N GLU A 182 -19.89 11.24 -20.09
CA GLU A 182 -20.00 10.48 -18.85
C GLU A 182 -18.64 10.05 -18.30
N LEU A 183 -17.74 9.56 -19.16
CA LEU A 183 -16.38 9.20 -18.77
C LEU A 183 -15.58 10.42 -18.31
N GLU A 184 -15.73 11.54 -19.01
CA GLU A 184 -15.07 12.80 -18.68
C GLU A 184 -15.58 13.39 -17.37
N ARG A 185 -16.89 13.29 -17.11
CA ARG A 185 -17.48 13.64 -15.81
C ARG A 185 -16.89 12.77 -14.71
N LEU A 186 -16.84 11.46 -14.90
CA LEU A 186 -16.26 10.53 -13.92
C LEU A 186 -14.80 10.85 -13.60
N ARG A 187 -13.99 11.15 -14.63
CA ARG A 187 -12.59 11.59 -14.47
C ARG A 187 -12.51 12.88 -13.65
N LYS A 188 -13.29 13.89 -14.00
CA LYS A 188 -13.31 15.18 -13.29
C LYS A 188 -13.78 15.04 -11.85
N ASP A 189 -14.75 14.18 -11.58
CA ASP A 189 -15.23 13.90 -10.23
C ASP A 189 -14.10 13.30 -9.38
N PHE A 190 -13.34 12.34 -9.90
CA PHE A 190 -12.18 11.78 -9.20
C PHE A 190 -11.06 12.81 -8.98
N GLU A 191 -10.77 13.64 -9.97
CA GLU A 191 -9.77 14.71 -9.83
C GLU A 191 -10.18 15.74 -8.78
N ALA A 192 -11.47 16.12 -8.75
CA ALA A 192 -12.02 17.02 -7.75
C ALA A 192 -11.97 16.41 -6.34
N GLU A 193 -12.31 15.12 -6.20
CA GLU A 193 -12.20 14.40 -4.92
C GLU A 193 -10.76 14.40 -4.41
N VAL A 194 -9.78 14.06 -5.26
CA VAL A 194 -8.35 14.09 -4.90
C VAL A 194 -7.90 15.49 -4.50
N ALA A 195 -8.35 16.53 -5.22
CA ALA A 195 -8.02 17.90 -4.89
C ALA A 195 -8.57 18.31 -3.51
N THR A 196 -9.84 18.03 -3.22
CA THR A 196 -10.48 18.31 -1.93
C THR A 196 -9.82 17.56 -0.77
N LEU A 197 -9.43 16.30 -0.97
CA LEU A 197 -8.73 15.51 0.04
C LEU A 197 -7.33 16.09 0.33
N ASN A 198 -6.60 16.50 -0.69
CA ASN A 198 -5.31 17.18 -0.52
C ASN A 198 -5.44 18.53 0.20
N GLU A 199 -6.48 19.29 -0.12
CA GLU A 199 -6.81 20.54 0.58
C GLU A 199 -7.11 20.28 2.06
N SER A 200 -7.84 19.20 2.37
CA SER A 200 -8.11 18.77 3.74
C SER A 200 -6.80 18.48 4.51
N ILE A 201 -5.86 17.73 3.92
CA ILE A 201 -4.54 17.49 4.54
C ILE A 201 -3.80 18.81 4.80
N LYS A 202 -3.82 19.74 3.84
CA LYS A 202 -3.15 21.05 3.98
C LYS A 202 -3.77 21.85 5.12
N LEU A 203 -5.10 21.90 5.21
CA LEU A 203 -5.81 22.59 6.28
C LEU A 203 -5.48 21.97 7.64
N LEU A 204 -5.59 20.65 7.77
CA LEU A 204 -5.32 19.96 9.04
C LEU A 204 -3.89 20.22 9.54
N ASN A 205 -2.90 20.10 8.66
CA ASN A 205 -1.50 20.40 9.00
C ASN A 205 -1.30 21.86 9.43
N LYS A 206 -1.90 22.80 8.69
CA LYS A 206 -1.79 24.23 8.98
C LYS A 206 -2.42 24.58 10.33
N THR A 207 -3.64 24.11 10.57
CA THR A 207 -4.40 24.37 11.79
C THR A 207 -3.73 23.72 13.01
N THR A 208 -3.32 22.46 12.90
CA THR A 208 -2.59 21.75 13.97
C THR A 208 -1.30 22.48 14.33
N ARG A 209 -0.49 22.86 13.34
CA ARG A 209 0.74 23.64 13.58
C ARG A 209 0.46 24.98 14.25
N GLY A 210 -0.64 25.64 13.87
CA GLY A 210 -1.11 26.87 14.48
C GLY A 210 -1.35 26.72 15.98
N PHE A 211 -2.19 25.74 16.37
CA PHE A 211 -2.48 25.47 17.79
C PHE A 211 -1.26 24.95 18.55
N THR A 212 -0.45 24.06 17.98
CA THR A 212 0.82 23.63 18.61
C THR A 212 1.73 24.83 18.93
N LYS A 213 1.78 25.84 18.04
CA LYS A 213 2.55 27.07 18.30
C LYS A 213 1.95 27.89 19.46
N GLU A 214 0.62 27.98 19.55
CA GLU A 214 -0.07 28.65 20.65
C GLU A 214 0.20 27.96 21.99
N ILE A 215 0.06 26.62 22.04
CA ILE A 215 0.31 25.83 23.25
C ILE A 215 1.78 25.93 23.69
N ARG A 216 2.73 25.91 22.75
CA ARG A 216 4.15 26.21 23.05
C ARG A 216 4.34 27.64 23.59
N GLY A 217 3.49 28.58 23.20
CA GLY A 217 3.40 29.90 23.82
C GLY A 217 2.99 29.81 25.29
N LYS A 218 1.94 29.05 25.60
CA LYS A 218 1.47 28.80 26.99
C LYS A 218 2.57 28.14 27.84
N ILE A 219 3.28 27.15 27.31
CA ILE A 219 4.44 26.53 27.98
C ILE A 219 5.51 27.56 28.35
N ARG A 220 5.83 28.50 27.43
CA ARG A 220 6.79 29.57 27.73
C ARG A 220 6.29 30.54 28.79
N ALA A 221 5.00 30.86 28.78
CA ALA A 221 4.39 31.71 29.81
C ALA A 221 4.46 31.03 31.19
N VAL A 222 4.13 29.73 31.29
CA VAL A 222 4.29 28.96 32.52
C VAL A 222 5.74 28.95 33.00
N LYS A 223 6.71 28.76 32.10
CA LYS A 223 8.13 28.82 32.49
C LYS A 223 8.49 30.18 33.09
N ALA A 224 8.10 31.28 32.44
CA ALA A 224 8.38 32.63 32.91
C ALA A 224 7.69 32.95 34.24
N GLU A 225 6.42 32.56 34.41
CA GLU A 225 5.65 32.74 35.66
C GLU A 225 6.37 32.10 36.86
N PHE A 226 6.87 30.87 36.70
CA PHE A 226 7.53 30.15 37.79
C PHE A 226 8.99 30.56 37.98
N GLU A 227 9.67 31.08 36.96
CA GLU A 227 11.10 31.40 37.04
C GLU A 227 11.42 32.50 38.05
N GLU A 228 10.56 33.52 38.17
CA GLU A 228 10.73 34.58 39.18
C GLU A 228 10.44 34.06 40.59
N VAL A 229 9.36 33.29 40.76
CA VAL A 229 8.96 32.75 42.07
C VAL A 229 9.99 31.73 42.59
N ILE A 230 10.48 30.85 41.73
CA ILE A 230 11.52 29.87 42.06
C ILE A 230 12.80 30.58 42.49
N ARG A 231 13.26 31.58 41.76
CA ARG A 231 14.47 32.34 42.09
C ARG A 231 14.39 33.02 43.46
N ASN A 232 13.24 33.59 43.79
CA ASN A 232 13.03 34.21 45.10
C ASN A 232 13.02 33.15 46.22
N GLU A 233 12.36 32.01 46.01
CA GLU A 233 12.35 30.93 47.00
C GLU A 233 13.72 30.25 47.14
N GLU A 234 14.52 30.15 46.06
CA GLU A 234 15.92 29.69 46.09
C GLU A 234 16.77 30.55 47.03
N GLU A 235 16.64 31.89 46.96
CA GLU A 235 17.36 32.79 47.84
C GLU A 235 16.93 32.61 49.31
N ILE A 236 15.63 32.49 49.56
CA ILE A 236 15.08 32.24 50.90
C ILE A 236 15.59 30.89 51.45
N ALA A 237 15.56 29.84 50.64
CA ALA A 237 16.04 28.52 51.01
C ALA A 237 17.55 28.53 51.29
N ALA A 238 18.35 29.21 50.46
CA ALA A 238 19.79 29.36 50.66
C ALA A 238 20.12 30.05 51.98
N GLN A 239 19.41 31.14 52.32
CA GLN A 239 19.58 31.83 53.60
C GLN A 239 19.22 30.93 54.79
N LYS A 240 18.12 30.18 54.72
CA LYS A 240 17.72 29.22 55.76
C LYS A 240 18.76 28.10 55.92
N ILE A 241 19.23 27.52 54.81
CA ILE A 241 20.26 26.48 54.80
C ILE A 241 21.55 26.99 55.42
N SER A 242 21.98 28.21 55.11
CA SER A 242 23.18 28.81 55.72
C SER A 242 23.06 28.86 57.25
N ARG A 243 21.92 29.32 57.76
CA ARG A 243 21.66 29.37 59.22
C ARG A 243 21.64 27.98 59.85
N ILE A 244 21.02 27.00 59.18
CA ILE A 244 20.98 25.60 59.63
C ILE A 244 22.40 25.02 59.70
N ASN A 245 23.24 25.28 58.69
CA ASN A 245 24.63 24.83 58.65
C ASN A 245 25.46 25.45 59.78
N GLU A 246 25.36 26.76 60.00
CA GLU A 246 26.06 27.43 61.09
C GLU A 246 25.68 26.89 62.47
N GLU A 247 24.39 26.60 62.69
CA GLU A 247 23.91 26.02 63.94
C GLU A 247 24.41 24.57 64.11
N TYR A 248 24.36 23.76 63.06
CA TYR A 248 24.90 22.42 63.06
C TYR A 248 26.40 22.40 63.36
N ASP A 249 27.19 23.28 62.74
CA ASP A 249 28.63 23.38 62.98
C ASP A 249 28.94 23.79 64.43
N LYS A 250 28.17 24.72 65.02
CA LYS A 250 28.28 25.09 66.44
C LYS A 250 27.96 23.91 67.35
N GLN A 251 26.85 23.21 67.10
CA GLN A 251 26.43 22.06 67.89
C GLN A 251 27.44 20.91 67.78
N ARG A 252 27.96 20.65 66.59
CA ARG A 252 28.99 19.65 66.33
C ARG A 252 30.30 19.99 67.03
N ALA A 253 30.75 21.24 66.97
CA ALA A 253 31.96 21.68 67.67
C ALA A 253 31.82 21.55 69.20
N LYS A 254 30.63 21.85 69.73
CA LYS A 254 30.31 21.65 71.15
C LYS A 254 30.32 20.18 71.53
N LEU A 255 29.67 19.32 70.74
CA LEU A 255 29.62 17.86 70.93
C LEU A 255 31.03 17.26 71.02
N ILE A 256 31.87 17.56 70.02
CA ILE A 256 33.27 17.11 69.97
C ILE A 256 34.05 17.56 71.22
N LYS A 257 33.84 18.82 71.64
CA LYS A 257 34.52 19.38 72.82
C LYS A 257 34.09 18.69 74.11
N ASP A 258 32.80 18.39 74.27
CA ASP A 258 32.23 17.80 75.48
C ASP A 258 32.62 16.32 75.61
N PHE A 259 32.63 15.54 74.51
CA PHE A 259 33.15 14.17 74.52
C PHE A 259 34.67 14.12 74.73
N LYS A 260 35.44 15.02 74.11
CA LYS A 260 36.88 15.12 74.35
C LYS A 260 37.22 15.40 75.82
N LYS A 261 36.42 16.21 76.52
CA LYS A 261 36.60 16.47 77.96
C LYS A 261 36.38 15.21 78.82
N GLN A 262 35.51 14.30 78.40
CA GLN A 262 35.21 13.06 79.12
C GLN A 262 36.26 11.97 78.82
N LEU A 263 36.72 11.87 77.57
CA LEU A 263 37.72 10.87 77.16
C LEU A 263 39.13 11.19 77.64
N LEU A 264 39.54 12.47 77.67
CA LEU A 264 40.92 12.85 77.98
C LEU A 264 41.40 12.41 79.39
N PRO A 265 40.60 12.55 80.48
CA PRO A 265 40.96 12.05 81.81
C PRO A 265 41.11 10.53 81.83
N LEU A 266 40.17 9.80 81.20
CA LEU A 266 40.18 8.34 81.14
C LEU A 266 41.37 7.81 80.34
N GLN A 267 41.71 8.45 79.22
CA GLN A 267 42.91 8.12 78.44
C GLN A 267 44.20 8.38 79.25
N LYS A 268 44.28 9.50 79.98
CA LYS A 268 45.42 9.78 80.86
C LYS A 268 45.56 8.77 81.99
N GLU A 269 44.43 8.32 82.55
CA GLU A 269 44.40 7.30 83.59
C GLU A 269 44.77 5.93 83.05
N LYS A 270 44.26 5.55 81.87
CA LYS A 270 44.62 4.31 81.15
C LYS A 270 46.13 4.23 80.94
N VAL A 271 46.75 5.27 80.38
CA VAL A 271 48.21 5.32 80.14
C VAL A 271 49.01 5.20 81.45
N LYS A 272 48.53 5.80 82.55
CA LYS A 272 49.18 5.67 83.87
C LYS A 272 49.07 4.25 84.41
N LEU A 273 47.90 3.63 84.30
CA LEU A 273 47.67 2.27 84.76
C LEU A 273 48.42 1.24 83.91
N GLU A 274 48.51 1.42 82.59
CA GLU A 274 49.34 0.60 81.69
C GLU A 274 50.82 0.67 82.08
N LYS A 275 51.35 1.88 82.31
CA LYS A 275 52.73 2.06 82.78
C LYS A 275 52.96 1.39 84.15
N THR A 276 51.97 1.48 85.04
CA THR A 276 52.03 0.85 86.37
C THR A 276 51.93 -0.68 86.27
N LYS A 277 51.10 -1.19 85.34
CA LYS A 277 50.97 -2.61 85.00
C LYS A 277 52.31 -3.17 84.55
N GLU A 278 52.96 -2.49 83.60
CA GLU A 278 54.27 -2.90 83.07
C GLU A 278 55.35 -2.93 84.17
N GLN A 279 55.40 -1.91 85.03
CA GLN A 279 56.33 -1.88 86.17
C GLN A 279 56.05 -2.99 87.19
N THR A 280 54.78 -3.30 87.43
CA THR A 280 54.34 -4.35 88.36
C THR A 280 54.69 -5.74 87.80
N LEU A 281 54.51 -5.95 86.49
CA LEU A 281 54.96 -7.16 85.80
C LEU A 281 56.48 -7.36 85.89
N ARG A 282 57.28 -6.30 85.67
CA ARG A 282 58.74 -6.36 85.84
C ARG A 282 59.16 -6.73 87.27
N LYS A 283 58.47 -6.21 88.29
CA LYS A 283 58.71 -6.57 89.71
C LYS A 283 58.37 -8.02 90.01
N ILE A 284 57.24 -8.52 89.49
CA ILE A 284 56.85 -9.93 89.63
C ILE A 284 57.92 -10.84 89.02
N GLU A 285 58.42 -10.50 87.83
CA GLU A 285 59.48 -11.26 87.17
C GLU A 285 60.78 -11.26 87.99
N GLN A 286 61.19 -10.09 88.49
CA GLN A 286 62.36 -9.96 89.36
C GLN A 286 62.21 -10.77 90.66
N TYR A 287 61.06 -10.72 91.32
CA TYR A 287 60.79 -11.51 92.53
C TYR A 287 60.74 -13.02 92.24
N ASN A 288 60.27 -13.44 91.07
CA ASN A 288 60.31 -14.84 90.64
C ASN A 288 61.74 -15.32 90.41
N ILE A 289 62.61 -14.49 89.81
CA ILE A 289 64.03 -14.80 89.62
C ILE A 289 64.75 -14.93 90.98
N GLU A 290 64.48 -14.02 91.92
CA GLU A 290 65.06 -14.10 93.27
C GLU A 290 64.52 -15.29 94.08
N ALA A 291 63.23 -15.61 93.98
CA ALA A 291 62.66 -16.82 94.60
C ALA A 291 63.33 -18.10 94.06
N LYS A 292 63.53 -18.20 92.73
CA LYS A 292 64.24 -19.32 92.10
C LYS A 292 65.71 -19.38 92.56
N THR A 293 66.36 -18.24 92.74
CA THR A 293 67.75 -18.15 93.22
C THR A 293 67.90 -18.60 94.68
N CYS A 294 66.96 -18.23 95.56
CA CYS A 294 66.90 -18.70 96.95
C CYS A 294 66.63 -20.21 97.03
N ALA A 295 65.76 -20.74 96.16
CA ALA A 295 65.46 -22.17 96.07
C ALA A 295 66.70 -23.00 95.69
N VAL A 296 67.50 -22.53 94.71
CA VAL A 296 68.78 -23.16 94.31
C VAL A 296 69.80 -23.16 95.46
N LYS A 297 69.79 -22.12 96.31
CA LYS A 297 70.66 -21.97 97.49
C LYS A 297 70.14 -22.70 98.75
N LYS A 298 69.03 -23.45 98.67
CA LYS A 298 68.33 -24.12 99.79
C LYS A 298 67.90 -23.17 100.92
N ASP A 299 67.71 -21.88 100.62
CA ASP A 299 67.19 -20.88 101.56
C ASP A 299 65.65 -20.84 101.50
N ASN A 300 65.02 -21.75 102.25
CA ASN A 300 63.56 -21.88 102.32
C ASN A 300 62.86 -20.62 102.87
N VAL A 301 63.54 -19.82 103.70
CA VAL A 301 62.97 -18.60 104.29
C VAL A 301 62.96 -17.47 103.26
N GLY A 302 64.05 -17.30 102.51
CA GLY A 302 64.14 -16.36 101.39
C GLY A 302 63.18 -16.71 100.26
N GLU A 303 63.05 -17.98 99.91
CA GLU A 303 62.11 -18.44 98.87
C GLU A 303 60.64 -18.14 99.25
N LYS A 304 60.24 -18.45 100.49
CA LYS A 304 58.86 -18.19 100.97
C LYS A 304 58.55 -16.68 100.96
N LYS A 305 59.48 -15.85 101.42
CA LYS A 305 59.36 -14.38 101.44
C LYS A 305 59.20 -13.79 100.04
N TRP A 306 59.96 -14.27 99.05
CA TRP A 306 59.83 -13.80 97.66
C TRP A 306 58.55 -14.31 96.98
N LYS A 307 58.11 -15.54 97.25
CA LYS A 307 56.80 -16.05 96.79
C LYS A 307 55.63 -15.26 97.37
N GLU A 308 55.73 -14.85 98.64
CA GLU A 308 54.73 -14.03 99.32
C GLU A 308 54.68 -12.62 98.72
N LYS A 309 55.83 -11.99 98.47
CA LYS A 309 55.92 -10.72 97.72
C LYS A 309 55.38 -10.83 96.29
N THR A 310 55.63 -11.94 95.59
CA THR A 310 55.04 -12.22 94.27
C THR A 310 53.51 -12.31 94.36
N SER A 311 52.98 -13.01 95.36
CA SER A 311 51.54 -13.13 95.60
C SER A 311 50.88 -11.77 95.87
N GLU A 312 51.46 -10.96 96.75
CA GLU A 312 50.97 -9.60 97.01
C GLU A 312 51.04 -8.70 95.77
N THR A 313 52.11 -8.81 94.99
CA THR A 313 52.29 -8.01 93.76
C THR A 313 51.34 -8.48 92.65
N ARG A 314 51.00 -9.77 92.58
CA ARG A 314 49.94 -10.29 91.69
C ARG A 314 48.56 -9.75 92.06
N LYS A 315 48.23 -9.67 93.35
CA LYS A 315 46.96 -9.04 93.78
C LYS A 315 46.86 -7.59 93.30
N LYS A 316 47.96 -6.82 93.41
CA LYS A 316 48.05 -5.45 92.86
C LYS A 316 47.93 -5.42 91.33
N LEU A 317 48.52 -6.38 90.63
CA LEU A 317 48.38 -6.51 89.17
C LEU A 317 46.91 -6.75 88.79
N SER A 318 46.24 -7.69 89.44
CA SER A 318 44.82 -7.98 89.18
C SER A 318 43.92 -6.78 89.47
N GLU A 319 44.24 -5.97 90.49
CA GLU A 319 43.51 -4.72 90.77
C GLU A 319 43.74 -3.65 89.68
N ILE A 320 44.96 -3.54 89.15
CA ILE A 320 45.28 -2.66 88.01
C ILE A 320 44.56 -3.13 86.74
N GLU A 321 44.52 -4.44 86.48
CA GLU A 321 43.84 -5.03 85.32
C GLU A 321 42.33 -4.81 85.38
N ARG A 322 41.71 -5.04 86.54
CA ARG A 322 40.29 -4.73 86.76
C ARG A 322 39.98 -3.25 86.53
N ARG A 323 40.85 -2.35 87.00
CA ARG A 323 40.70 -0.91 86.74
C ARG A 323 40.89 -0.53 85.27
N LEU A 324 41.76 -1.23 84.53
CA LEU A 324 41.92 -1.03 83.10
C LEU A 324 40.67 -1.47 82.33
N GLU A 325 40.11 -2.63 82.66
CA GLU A 325 38.84 -3.11 82.09
C GLU A 325 37.69 -2.12 82.38
N GLU A 326 37.56 -1.64 83.62
CA GLU A 326 36.55 -0.62 83.99
C GLU A 326 36.71 0.70 83.19
N ILE A 327 37.94 1.09 82.85
CA ILE A 327 38.19 2.28 82.02
C ILE A 327 37.89 2.01 80.55
N GLU A 328 38.23 0.83 80.03
CA GLU A 328 37.95 0.44 78.65
C GLU A 328 36.44 0.36 78.38
N GLU A 329 35.68 -0.20 79.33
CA GLU A 329 34.22 -0.25 79.24
C GLU A 329 33.61 1.16 79.26
N LYS A 330 34.08 2.04 80.15
CA LYS A 330 33.66 3.46 80.15
C LYS A 330 34.02 4.21 78.87
N VAL A 331 35.21 3.97 78.32
CA VAL A 331 35.63 4.58 77.04
C VAL A 331 34.68 4.12 75.94
N LYS A 332 34.40 2.81 75.86
CA LYS A 332 33.48 2.24 74.87
C LYS A 332 32.07 2.81 75.00
N GLU A 333 31.52 2.90 76.21
CA GLU A 333 30.20 3.52 76.46
C GLU A 333 30.15 4.99 76.00
N ILE A 334 31.23 5.75 76.25
CA ILE A 334 31.32 7.15 75.83
C ILE A 334 31.42 7.27 74.31
N GLU A 335 32.19 6.40 73.64
CA GLU A 335 32.31 6.35 72.17
C GLU A 335 31.00 5.93 71.50
N GLU A 336 30.28 4.96 72.05
CA GLU A 336 28.96 4.56 71.57
C GLU A 336 27.93 5.70 71.71
N LYS A 337 27.96 6.44 72.83
CA LYS A 337 27.15 7.65 73.02
C LYS A 337 27.53 8.76 72.03
N GLU A 338 28.82 9.00 71.82
CA GLU A 338 29.29 9.99 70.85
C GLU A 338 28.78 9.67 69.44
N SER A 339 28.87 8.40 69.05
CA SER A 339 28.36 7.93 67.76
C SER A 339 26.85 8.14 67.62
N ALA A 340 26.07 7.75 68.64
CA ALA A 340 24.62 7.90 68.64
C ALA A 340 24.18 9.38 68.60
N GLU A 341 24.80 10.25 69.39
CA GLU A 341 24.48 11.69 69.38
C GLU A 341 24.92 12.36 68.08
N THR A 342 26.07 11.97 67.51
CA THR A 342 26.52 12.45 66.19
C THR A 342 25.55 12.06 65.10
N PHE A 343 25.08 10.80 65.12
CA PHE A 343 24.07 10.32 64.17
C PHE A 343 22.76 11.12 64.32
N ARG A 344 22.26 11.28 65.54
CA ARG A 344 21.04 12.06 65.81
C ARG A 344 21.17 13.50 65.30
N LEU A 345 22.26 14.18 65.63
CA LEU A 345 22.53 15.56 65.21
C LEU A 345 22.56 15.68 63.68
N ARG A 346 23.18 14.70 63.00
CA ARG A 346 23.20 14.64 61.54
C ARG A 346 21.82 14.42 60.94
N SER A 347 21.03 13.48 61.47
CA SER A 347 19.67 13.22 61.00
C SER A 347 18.76 14.45 61.18
N GLU A 348 18.86 15.15 62.31
CA GLU A 348 18.11 16.39 62.55
C GLU A 348 18.53 17.50 61.56
N TRP A 349 19.82 17.60 61.23
CA TRP A 349 20.30 18.53 60.20
C TRP A 349 19.77 18.18 58.81
N GLU A 350 19.84 16.90 58.40
CA GLU A 350 19.32 16.43 57.11
C GLU A 350 17.82 16.75 56.95
N GLU A 351 17.02 16.53 57.99
CA GLU A 351 15.59 16.82 57.97
C GLU A 351 15.31 18.34 57.87
N LYS A 352 16.05 19.17 58.62
CA LYS A 352 15.92 20.64 58.52
C LYS A 352 16.32 21.17 57.15
N ILE A 353 17.34 20.61 56.52
CA ILE A 353 17.74 20.97 55.15
C ILE A 353 16.64 20.58 54.15
N LYS A 354 16.04 19.39 54.32
CA LYS A 354 14.92 18.93 53.50
C LYS A 354 13.71 19.85 53.65
N GLU A 355 13.33 20.19 54.88
CA GLU A 355 12.23 21.12 55.16
C GLU A 355 12.49 22.51 54.54
N ALA A 356 13.73 23.02 54.63
CA ALA A 356 14.11 24.29 54.01
C ALA A 356 14.00 24.29 52.48
N ARG A 357 14.12 23.13 51.82
CA ARG A 357 14.00 22.96 50.36
C ARG A 357 12.59 22.56 49.89
N GLN A 358 11.70 22.21 50.80
CA GLN A 358 10.41 21.60 50.47
C GLN A 358 9.57 22.48 49.53
N ARG A 359 9.46 23.78 49.82
CA ARG A 359 8.70 24.72 48.98
C ARG A 359 9.28 24.87 47.58
N LEU A 360 10.60 24.89 47.45
CA LEU A 360 11.27 24.96 46.16
C LEU A 360 10.91 23.74 45.30
N LEU A 361 10.97 22.55 45.89
CA LEU A 361 10.60 21.30 45.21
C LEU A 361 9.13 21.29 44.78
N GLU A 362 8.23 21.81 45.62
CA GLU A 362 6.80 21.94 45.29
C GLU A 362 6.56 22.89 44.11
N LEU A 363 7.24 24.04 44.05
CA LEU A 363 7.16 24.99 42.94
C LEU A 363 7.68 24.38 41.64
N GLU A 364 8.83 23.71 41.68
CA GLU A 364 9.41 23.03 40.52
C GLU A 364 8.49 21.92 40.00
N SER A 365 7.92 21.12 40.90
CA SER A 365 6.97 20.06 40.57
C SER A 365 5.69 20.61 39.96
N SER A 366 5.16 21.72 40.50
CA SER A 366 3.97 22.40 39.97
C SER A 366 4.23 22.98 38.57
N ARG A 367 5.41 23.56 38.33
CA ARG A 367 5.82 24.04 37.00
C ARG A 367 5.83 22.88 36.00
N GLU A 368 6.48 21.78 36.36
CA GLU A 368 6.62 20.64 35.48
C GLU A 368 5.27 19.99 35.18
N ALA A 369 4.40 19.85 36.18
CA ALA A 369 3.04 19.34 35.98
C ALA A 369 2.24 20.19 35.00
N LYS A 370 2.28 21.53 35.12
CA LYS A 370 1.60 22.45 34.17
C LYS A 370 2.18 22.33 32.75
N ILE A 371 3.50 22.22 32.61
CA ILE A 371 4.14 22.03 31.30
C ILE A 371 3.71 20.70 30.68
N GLN A 372 3.68 19.63 31.48
CA GLN A 372 3.34 18.29 31.01
C GLN A 372 1.90 18.21 30.50
N ILE A 373 0.95 18.89 31.14
CA ILE A 373 -0.44 19.00 30.64
C ILE A 373 -0.47 19.57 29.23
N HIS A 374 0.24 20.68 28.98
CA HIS A 374 0.32 21.29 27.66
C HIS A 374 1.06 20.42 26.62
N MET A 375 2.08 19.66 27.04
CA MET A 375 2.73 18.71 26.14
C MET A 375 1.78 17.58 25.73
N GLN A 376 0.99 17.03 26.66
CA GLN A 376 -0.02 16.03 26.34
C GLN A 376 -1.11 16.56 25.40
N GLU A 377 -1.50 17.83 25.52
CA GLU A 377 -2.41 18.49 24.58
C GLU A 377 -1.83 18.52 23.16
N ILE A 378 -0.53 18.83 23.01
CA ILE A 378 0.16 18.79 21.71
C ILE A 378 0.20 17.37 21.16
N ASP A 379 0.63 16.40 21.95
CA ASP A 379 0.76 15.00 21.50
C ASP A 379 -0.58 14.41 21.06
N LYS A 380 -1.65 14.69 21.83
CA LYS A 380 -3.01 14.29 21.48
C LYS A 380 -3.43 14.92 20.15
N LEU A 381 -3.22 16.23 19.99
CA LEU A 381 -3.60 16.95 18.78
C LEU A 381 -2.86 16.41 17.55
N GLU A 382 -1.53 16.26 17.64
CA GLU A 382 -0.69 15.76 16.55
C GLU A 382 -1.01 14.30 16.20
N GLY A 383 -1.29 13.46 17.20
CA GLY A 383 -1.71 12.07 17.02
C GLY A 383 -3.04 11.94 16.27
N LEU A 384 -4.06 12.70 16.68
CA LEU A 384 -5.37 12.73 16.01
C LEU A 384 -5.25 13.19 14.55
N THR A 385 -4.54 14.30 14.32
CA THR A 385 -4.32 14.84 12.98
C THR A 385 -3.57 13.87 12.08
N THR A 386 -2.50 13.24 12.59
CA THR A 386 -1.71 12.27 11.83
C THR A 386 -2.55 11.07 11.41
N ASN A 387 -3.39 10.55 12.30
CA ASN A 387 -4.26 9.42 12.00
C ASN A 387 -5.22 9.75 10.83
N ILE A 388 -5.90 10.89 10.91
CA ILE A 388 -6.84 11.32 9.86
C ILE A 388 -6.10 11.56 8.53
N ILE A 389 -4.92 12.21 8.56
CA ILE A 389 -4.11 12.43 7.36
C ILE A 389 -3.71 11.10 6.71
N GLN A 390 -3.35 10.08 7.49
CA GLN A 390 -3.02 8.75 6.95
C GLN A 390 -4.21 8.12 6.24
N GLN A 391 -5.42 8.24 6.79
CA GLN A 391 -6.64 7.74 6.14
C GLN A 391 -6.94 8.48 4.83
N ILE A 392 -6.89 9.82 4.85
CA ILE A 392 -7.07 10.64 3.65
C ILE A 392 -6.02 10.27 2.58
N SER A 393 -4.77 10.09 2.98
CA SER A 393 -3.70 9.68 2.06
C SER A 393 -3.95 8.30 1.44
N GLY A 394 -4.52 7.37 2.21
CA GLY A 394 -4.94 6.07 1.69
C GLY A 394 -6.03 6.19 0.61
N ILE A 395 -7.01 7.07 0.85
CA ILE A 395 -8.09 7.34 -0.11
C ILE A 395 -7.56 8.01 -1.39
N ILE A 396 -6.64 8.98 -1.26
CA ILE A 396 -6.02 9.64 -2.42
C ILE A 396 -5.38 8.58 -3.34
N LYS A 397 -4.60 7.65 -2.78
CA LYS A 397 -3.97 6.56 -3.55
C LYS A 397 -4.99 5.68 -4.27
N LEU A 398 -6.12 5.37 -3.62
CA LEU A 398 -7.20 4.60 -4.26
C LEU A 398 -7.76 5.36 -5.47
N ARG A 399 -7.98 6.67 -5.35
CA ARG A 399 -8.51 7.50 -6.45
C ARG A 399 -7.52 7.74 -7.57
N GLU A 400 -6.25 7.90 -7.26
CA GLU A 400 -5.19 7.98 -8.27
C GLU A 400 -5.07 6.67 -9.07
N ALA A 401 -5.29 5.51 -8.43
CA ALA A 401 -5.37 4.23 -9.11
C ALA A 401 -6.60 4.14 -10.03
N ASP A 402 -7.78 4.60 -9.56
CA ASP A 402 -9.01 4.67 -10.36
C ASP A 402 -8.79 5.55 -11.62
N LEU A 403 -8.17 6.72 -11.46
CA LEU A 403 -7.78 7.61 -12.57
C LEU A 403 -6.80 6.94 -13.54
N THR A 404 -5.79 6.24 -13.02
CA THR A 404 -4.81 5.51 -13.82
C THR A 404 -5.48 4.40 -14.65
N ASN A 405 -6.48 3.72 -14.11
CA ASN A 405 -7.23 2.69 -14.83
C ASN A 405 -8.07 3.30 -15.96
N ILE A 406 -8.70 4.44 -15.70
CA ILE A 406 -9.44 5.20 -16.69
C ILE A 406 -8.52 5.65 -17.86
N MET A 407 -7.26 6.01 -17.59
CA MET A 407 -6.26 6.35 -18.60
C MET A 407 -5.76 5.15 -19.44
N LYS A 408 -6.21 3.92 -19.16
CA LYS A 408 -5.87 2.71 -19.94
C LYS A 408 -6.98 2.27 -20.91
N LEU A 409 -8.10 3.00 -20.96
CA LEU A 409 -9.31 2.60 -21.71
C LEU A 409 -9.22 2.82 -23.23
N GLY A 410 -8.09 3.27 -23.76
CA GLY A 410 -7.95 3.60 -25.17
C GLY A 410 -6.59 3.25 -25.73
N ILE A 411 -6.46 3.41 -27.04
CA ILE A 411 -5.20 3.30 -27.76
C ILE A 411 -4.58 4.68 -27.93
N GLN A 412 -3.28 4.75 -28.21
CA GLN A 412 -2.62 6.03 -28.50
C GLN A 412 -3.34 6.76 -29.64
N GLN A 413 -3.65 8.05 -29.43
CA GLN A 413 -4.45 8.82 -30.37
C GLN A 413 -3.78 8.90 -31.75
N ARG A 414 -4.53 8.53 -32.79
CA ARG A 414 -4.12 8.67 -34.20
C ARG A 414 -4.97 9.64 -35.01
N GLN A 415 -6.19 9.91 -34.56
CA GLN A 415 -7.14 10.78 -35.23
C GLN A 415 -7.57 11.93 -34.31
N LYS A 416 -7.72 13.12 -34.89
CA LYS A 416 -8.16 14.33 -34.16
C LYS A 416 -9.68 14.47 -34.10
N SER A 417 -10.41 13.72 -34.92
CA SER A 417 -11.87 13.76 -35.04
C SER A 417 -12.47 12.37 -34.88
N LEU A 418 -13.74 12.32 -34.50
CA LEU A 418 -14.52 11.09 -34.49
C LEU A 418 -14.46 10.41 -35.87
N SER A 419 -14.17 9.12 -35.87
CA SER A 419 -14.01 8.33 -37.09
C SER A 419 -14.75 7.00 -36.97
N LEU A 420 -15.29 6.52 -38.08
CA LEU A 420 -15.94 5.22 -38.18
C LEU A 420 -14.99 4.24 -38.87
N VAL A 421 -14.59 3.19 -38.16
CA VAL A 421 -13.65 2.17 -38.62
C VAL A 421 -14.40 0.88 -38.90
N TYR A 422 -14.16 0.29 -40.06
CA TYR A 422 -14.79 -0.93 -40.51
C TYR A 422 -13.82 -2.11 -40.52
N ILE A 423 -14.15 -3.19 -39.81
CA ILE A 423 -13.47 -4.48 -39.92
C ILE A 423 -14.26 -5.37 -40.88
N PRO A 424 -13.71 -5.74 -42.06
CA PRO A 424 -14.38 -6.67 -42.95
C PRO A 424 -14.35 -8.09 -42.41
N PHE A 425 -15.41 -8.84 -42.65
CA PHE A 425 -15.52 -10.27 -42.39
C PHE A 425 -16.43 -10.90 -43.44
N TYR A 426 -16.32 -12.21 -43.66
CA TYR A 426 -17.30 -12.91 -44.49
C TYR A 426 -18.31 -13.61 -43.61
N MET A 427 -19.56 -13.65 -44.07
CA MET A 427 -20.62 -14.41 -43.43
C MET A 427 -21.34 -15.25 -44.47
N VAL A 428 -21.61 -16.48 -44.10
CA VAL A 428 -22.45 -17.41 -44.86
C VAL A 428 -23.72 -17.69 -44.08
N CYS A 429 -24.85 -17.70 -44.77
CA CYS A 429 -26.13 -18.15 -44.25
C CYS A 429 -26.48 -19.49 -44.91
N TYR A 430 -26.63 -20.52 -44.09
CA TYR A 430 -27.16 -21.80 -44.48
C TYR A 430 -28.62 -21.92 -44.08
N GLU A 431 -29.39 -22.64 -44.87
CA GLU A 431 -30.79 -22.95 -44.57
C GLU A 431 -31.07 -24.44 -44.73
N ALA A 432 -31.66 -25.02 -43.68
CA ALA A 432 -32.25 -26.35 -43.70
C ALA A 432 -33.56 -26.33 -42.91
N GLU A 433 -34.63 -26.90 -43.48
CA GLU A 433 -35.92 -27.04 -42.77
C GLU A 433 -36.46 -25.72 -42.19
N MET A 434 -36.32 -24.62 -42.93
CA MET A 434 -36.72 -23.26 -42.52
C MET A 434 -35.93 -22.68 -41.34
N LYS A 435 -34.84 -23.34 -40.92
CA LYS A 435 -33.89 -22.82 -39.93
C LYS A 435 -32.66 -22.28 -40.64
N LYS A 436 -32.30 -21.05 -40.28
CA LYS A 436 -31.09 -20.38 -40.77
C LYS A 436 -29.95 -20.60 -39.77
N ARG A 437 -28.77 -20.92 -40.28
CA ARG A 437 -27.51 -21.00 -39.52
C ARG A 437 -26.50 -20.06 -40.13
N TYR A 438 -25.89 -19.22 -39.30
CA TYR A 438 -24.87 -18.28 -39.74
C TYR A 438 -23.49 -18.77 -39.33
N PHE A 439 -22.52 -18.60 -40.22
CA PHE A 439 -21.11 -18.85 -39.91
C PHE A 439 -20.27 -17.66 -40.38
N VAL A 440 -19.29 -17.28 -39.56
CA VAL A 440 -18.46 -16.08 -39.76
C VAL A 440 -17.02 -16.49 -40.03
N PHE A 441 -16.42 -15.90 -41.05
CA PHE A 441 -14.99 -15.99 -41.34
C PHE A 441 -14.33 -14.65 -40.96
N PRO A 442 -13.46 -14.62 -39.94
CA PRO A 442 -12.82 -13.40 -39.46
C PRO A 442 -11.67 -12.93 -40.37
N PRO A 443 -11.19 -11.68 -40.20
CA PRO A 443 -9.96 -11.22 -40.82
C PRO A 443 -8.81 -12.20 -40.60
N SER A 444 -8.05 -12.47 -41.65
CA SER A 444 -7.12 -13.60 -41.70
C SER A 444 -5.77 -13.24 -42.30
N THR A 445 -4.76 -13.99 -41.90
CA THR A 445 -3.45 -14.00 -42.56
C THR A 445 -3.45 -15.06 -43.65
N ALA A 446 -3.05 -14.68 -44.86
CA ALA A 446 -2.88 -15.56 -46.01
C ALA A 446 -1.49 -16.20 -45.98
N ASN A 447 -1.45 -17.49 -45.66
CA ASN A 447 -0.23 -18.27 -45.49
C ASN A 447 0.39 -18.68 -46.83
N SER A 448 1.66 -19.05 -46.79
CA SER A 448 2.33 -19.76 -47.88
C SER A 448 2.20 -21.28 -47.70
N ILE A 449 2.30 -22.02 -48.80
CA ILE A 449 2.34 -23.48 -48.76
C ILE A 449 3.73 -23.91 -48.28
N GLY A 450 3.80 -24.38 -47.03
CA GLY A 450 5.02 -24.98 -46.51
C GLY A 450 5.45 -26.20 -47.33
N PHE A 451 6.77 -26.43 -47.46
CA PHE A 451 7.34 -27.57 -48.19
C PHE A 451 6.77 -28.92 -47.73
N ALA A 452 6.49 -29.08 -46.43
CA ALA A 452 5.87 -30.28 -45.86
C ALA A 452 4.35 -30.41 -46.14
N ALA A 453 3.65 -29.32 -46.43
CA ALA A 453 2.21 -29.33 -46.75
C ALA A 453 1.95 -29.81 -48.20
N LYS A 454 2.92 -29.65 -49.11
CA LYS A 454 2.87 -30.21 -50.48
C LYS A 454 2.77 -31.74 -50.51
N LEU A 455 3.30 -32.42 -49.48
CA LEU A 455 3.37 -33.89 -49.38
C LEU A 455 2.19 -34.53 -48.60
N LYS A 456 1.49 -33.80 -47.71
CA LYS A 456 0.43 -34.37 -46.85
C LYS A 456 -0.97 -34.31 -47.50
N GLY A 457 -1.14 -34.97 -48.64
CA GLY A 457 -2.44 -35.08 -49.33
C GLY A 457 -3.34 -36.21 -48.83
N ALA A 458 -2.85 -37.07 -47.92
CA ALA A 458 -3.46 -38.37 -47.62
C ALA A 458 -4.15 -38.49 -46.24
N LEU A 459 -4.22 -37.42 -45.43
CA LEU A 459 -4.69 -37.49 -44.03
C LEU A 459 -5.96 -36.67 -43.73
N GLY A 460 -6.84 -36.48 -44.72
CA GLY A 460 -8.25 -36.14 -44.49
C GLY A 460 -8.59 -34.73 -44.01
N ARG A 461 -7.62 -33.80 -43.87
CA ARG A 461 -7.91 -32.36 -43.72
C ARG A 461 -7.63 -31.63 -45.04
N ALA A 462 -8.63 -30.96 -45.59
CA ALA A 462 -8.48 -30.19 -46.83
C ALA A 462 -7.39 -29.12 -46.66
N ARG A 463 -6.37 -29.15 -47.52
CA ARG A 463 -5.17 -28.27 -47.45
C ARG A 463 -5.55 -26.79 -47.48
N ILE A 464 -6.63 -26.47 -48.18
CA ILE A 464 -7.20 -25.14 -48.28
C ILE A 464 -7.47 -24.51 -46.91
N LYS A 465 -7.89 -25.28 -45.88
CA LYS A 465 -8.18 -24.75 -44.52
C LYS A 465 -6.97 -24.11 -43.82
N GLN A 466 -5.74 -24.35 -44.30
CA GLN A 466 -4.53 -23.74 -43.77
C GLN A 466 -4.15 -22.42 -44.47
N LEU A 467 -4.79 -22.10 -45.61
CA LEU A 467 -4.48 -20.89 -46.38
C LEU A 467 -4.79 -19.62 -45.57
N LEU A 468 -5.96 -19.56 -44.94
CA LEU A 468 -6.38 -18.43 -44.14
C LEU A 468 -6.45 -18.83 -42.68
N THR A 469 -5.65 -18.17 -41.85
CA THR A 469 -5.70 -18.32 -40.39
C THR A 469 -6.14 -17.01 -39.76
N PRO A 470 -7.11 -17.01 -38.83
CA PRO A 470 -7.54 -15.80 -38.15
C PRO A 470 -6.36 -15.02 -37.57
N ARG A 471 -6.31 -13.71 -37.83
CA ARG A 471 -5.15 -12.88 -37.47
C ARG A 471 -5.17 -12.44 -36.00
N PHE A 472 -6.35 -12.15 -35.48
CA PHE A 472 -6.55 -11.49 -34.19
C PHE A 472 -7.59 -12.27 -33.38
N LYS A 473 -7.21 -12.73 -32.19
CA LYS A 473 -8.05 -13.62 -31.39
C LYS A 473 -9.24 -12.86 -30.80
N ALA A 474 -9.02 -11.65 -30.29
CA ALA A 474 -10.06 -10.85 -29.67
C ALA A 474 -11.08 -10.34 -30.70
N VAL A 475 -10.60 -9.91 -31.89
CA VAL A 475 -11.48 -9.55 -33.02
C VAL A 475 -12.30 -10.74 -33.50
N THR A 476 -11.67 -11.92 -33.61
CA THR A 476 -12.38 -13.16 -33.99
C THR A 476 -13.47 -13.50 -32.98
N SER A 477 -13.14 -13.46 -31.68
CA SER A 477 -14.09 -13.75 -30.59
C SER A 477 -15.26 -12.77 -30.57
N LEU A 478 -15.05 -11.50 -30.93
CA LEU A 478 -16.14 -10.52 -31.09
C LEU A 478 -17.04 -10.87 -32.28
N LEU A 479 -16.46 -11.21 -33.43
CA LEU A 479 -17.22 -11.56 -34.64
C LEU A 479 -17.99 -12.87 -34.50
N GLU A 480 -17.45 -13.85 -33.78
CA GLU A 480 -18.11 -15.13 -33.48
C GLU A 480 -19.36 -14.98 -32.59
N ARG A 481 -19.56 -13.82 -31.95
CA ARG A 481 -20.80 -13.50 -31.21
C ARG A 481 -21.94 -13.01 -32.12
N LEU A 482 -21.65 -12.63 -33.36
CA LEU A 482 -22.66 -12.12 -34.31
C LEU A 482 -23.82 -13.09 -34.59
N PRO A 483 -23.61 -14.41 -34.81
CA PRO A 483 -24.72 -15.34 -34.99
C PRO A 483 -25.71 -15.30 -33.83
N ALA A 484 -25.22 -15.24 -32.59
CA ALA A 484 -26.08 -15.14 -31.41
C ALA A 484 -26.80 -13.78 -31.31
N LEU A 485 -26.21 -12.70 -31.82
CA LEU A 485 -26.89 -11.40 -31.94
C LEU A 485 -28.03 -11.46 -32.97
N ILE A 486 -27.77 -12.08 -34.13
CA ILE A 486 -28.76 -12.28 -35.19
C ILE A 486 -29.94 -13.13 -34.68
N GLU A 487 -29.68 -14.17 -33.90
CA GLU A 487 -30.75 -15.00 -33.32
C GLU A 487 -31.63 -14.24 -32.31
N LYS A 488 -31.06 -13.26 -31.61
CA LYS A 488 -31.76 -12.51 -30.54
C LYS A 488 -32.51 -11.28 -31.06
N ASP A 489 -32.03 -10.64 -32.12
CA ASP A 489 -32.59 -9.41 -32.68
C ASP A 489 -33.20 -9.64 -34.06
N VAL A 490 -34.53 -9.69 -34.11
CA VAL A 490 -35.30 -9.94 -35.34
C VAL A 490 -35.10 -8.84 -36.39
N ALA A 491 -34.96 -7.58 -35.97
CA ALA A 491 -34.77 -6.47 -36.91
C ALA A 491 -33.38 -6.54 -37.53
N PHE A 492 -32.35 -6.80 -36.72
CA PHE A 492 -30.98 -7.01 -37.20
C PHE A 492 -30.88 -8.25 -38.09
N ALA A 493 -31.56 -9.35 -37.74
CA ALA A 493 -31.59 -10.56 -38.56
C ALA A 493 -32.16 -10.30 -39.96
N ARG A 494 -33.24 -9.53 -40.05
CA ARG A 494 -33.85 -9.13 -41.32
C ARG A 494 -32.89 -8.27 -42.14
N GLU A 495 -32.27 -7.26 -41.52
CA GLU A 495 -31.27 -6.42 -42.20
C GLU A 495 -30.10 -7.25 -42.75
N ILE A 496 -29.51 -8.12 -41.94
CA ILE A 496 -28.42 -9.01 -42.35
C ILE A 496 -28.84 -9.90 -43.53
N HIS A 497 -30.06 -10.43 -43.50
CA HIS A 497 -30.56 -11.29 -44.56
C HIS A 497 -30.76 -10.52 -45.87
N GLU A 498 -31.44 -9.37 -45.84
CA GLU A 498 -31.69 -8.54 -47.02
C GLU A 498 -30.38 -8.03 -47.65
N LEU A 499 -29.45 -7.54 -46.82
CA LEU A 499 -28.12 -7.11 -47.26
C LEU A 499 -27.28 -8.28 -47.78
N GLY A 500 -27.38 -9.43 -47.11
CA GLY A 500 -26.70 -10.67 -47.45
C GLY A 500 -27.10 -11.17 -48.83
N GLU A 501 -28.40 -11.29 -49.11
CA GLU A 501 -28.90 -11.72 -50.42
C GLU A 501 -28.57 -10.72 -51.53
N LYS A 502 -28.79 -9.43 -51.30
CA LYS A 502 -28.49 -8.37 -52.27
C LYS A 502 -27.02 -8.36 -52.72
N SER A 503 -26.12 -8.65 -51.78
CA SER A 503 -24.68 -8.59 -51.98
C SER A 503 -24.03 -9.97 -52.16
N ASN A 504 -24.82 -11.04 -52.20
CA ASN A 504 -24.36 -12.42 -52.33
C ASN A 504 -23.33 -12.56 -53.47
N MET A 505 -22.16 -13.10 -53.15
CA MET A 505 -21.11 -13.31 -54.15
C MET A 505 -21.39 -14.49 -55.09
N LEU A 506 -22.32 -15.37 -54.70
CA LEU A 506 -22.72 -16.55 -55.48
C LEU A 506 -23.88 -16.28 -56.45
N GLY A 507 -24.58 -15.13 -56.34
CA GLY A 507 -25.86 -14.93 -57.02
C GLY A 507 -25.84 -14.24 -58.41
N LYS A 508 -24.69 -13.84 -58.96
CA LYS A 508 -24.60 -13.18 -60.28
C LYS A 508 -23.51 -13.80 -61.14
N SER A 509 -23.80 -14.03 -62.43
CA SER A 509 -22.88 -14.67 -63.39
C SER A 509 -21.51 -13.99 -63.52
N SER A 510 -21.44 -12.66 -63.40
CA SER A 510 -20.15 -11.93 -63.41
C SER A 510 -19.30 -12.18 -62.17
N LYS A 511 -19.92 -12.41 -61.00
CA LYS A 511 -19.20 -12.75 -59.76
C LYS A 511 -18.71 -14.20 -59.78
N LEU A 512 -19.46 -15.11 -60.41
CA LEU A 512 -19.04 -16.50 -60.59
C LEU A 512 -17.74 -16.61 -61.39
N LYS A 513 -17.57 -15.81 -62.45
CA LYS A 513 -16.29 -15.74 -63.20
C LYS A 513 -15.09 -15.37 -62.32
N THR A 514 -15.25 -14.41 -61.40
CA THR A 514 -14.17 -14.06 -60.47
C THR A 514 -13.83 -15.19 -59.49
N LEU A 515 -14.82 -15.99 -59.09
CA LEU A 515 -14.61 -17.17 -58.26
C LEU A 515 -13.92 -18.30 -59.02
N GLU A 516 -14.29 -18.55 -60.28
CA GLU A 516 -13.62 -19.51 -61.16
C GLU A 516 -12.14 -19.17 -61.36
N GLU A 517 -11.83 -17.89 -61.65
CA GLU A 517 -10.45 -17.41 -61.77
C GLU A 517 -9.68 -17.58 -60.45
N GLY A 518 -10.32 -17.29 -59.31
CA GLY A 518 -9.74 -17.50 -57.98
C GLY A 518 -9.45 -18.98 -57.70
N LEU A 519 -10.39 -19.90 -58.02
CA LEU A 519 -10.21 -21.34 -57.87
C LEU A 519 -9.04 -21.86 -58.73
N LYS A 520 -8.90 -21.35 -59.96
CA LYS A 520 -7.78 -21.69 -60.85
C LYS A 520 -6.44 -21.26 -60.23
N LYS A 521 -6.35 -20.02 -59.73
CA LYS A 521 -5.14 -19.51 -59.05
C LYS A 521 -4.81 -20.33 -57.79
N LEU A 522 -5.81 -20.71 -56.99
CA LEU A 522 -5.61 -21.56 -55.80
C LEU A 522 -5.10 -22.95 -56.16
N LYS A 523 -5.60 -23.53 -57.25
CA LYS A 523 -5.09 -24.80 -57.80
C LYS A 523 -3.66 -24.67 -58.30
N GLU A 524 -3.35 -23.62 -59.06
CA GLU A 524 -2.00 -23.36 -59.59
C GLU A 524 -0.95 -23.19 -58.47
N GLU A 525 -1.33 -22.54 -57.36
CA GLU A 525 -0.46 -22.46 -56.19
C GLU A 525 -0.32 -23.81 -55.43
N GLY A 526 -1.27 -24.72 -55.59
CA GLY A 526 -1.28 -26.04 -54.95
C GLY A 526 -2.09 -26.12 -53.66
N TRP A 527 -2.98 -25.16 -53.41
CA TRP A 527 -3.93 -25.18 -52.28
C TRP A 527 -5.10 -26.14 -52.52
N LEU A 528 -5.41 -26.41 -53.78
CA LEU A 528 -6.42 -27.37 -54.21
C LEU A 528 -5.77 -28.48 -55.05
N SER A 529 -6.13 -29.72 -54.77
CA SER A 529 -5.89 -30.83 -55.71
C SER A 529 -6.80 -30.72 -56.94
N GLU A 530 -6.46 -31.44 -58.02
CA GLU A 530 -7.32 -31.52 -59.22
C GLU A 530 -8.76 -31.92 -58.86
N LYS A 531 -8.91 -32.94 -58.01
CA LYS A 531 -10.20 -33.44 -57.55
C LYS A 531 -10.96 -32.40 -56.72
N GLU A 532 -10.29 -31.68 -55.82
CA GLU A 532 -10.94 -30.61 -55.04
C GLU A 532 -11.39 -29.46 -55.95
N PHE A 533 -10.54 -29.07 -56.92
CA PHE A 533 -10.87 -28.05 -57.90
C PHE A 533 -12.10 -28.44 -58.75
N GLU A 534 -12.16 -29.66 -59.27
CA GLU A 534 -13.33 -30.16 -60.02
C GLU A 534 -14.60 -30.13 -59.16
N VAL A 535 -14.53 -30.61 -57.90
CA VAL A 535 -15.68 -30.64 -56.99
C VAL A 535 -16.19 -29.23 -56.68
N PHE A 536 -15.30 -28.29 -56.35
CA PHE A 536 -15.69 -26.91 -56.07
C PHE A 536 -16.22 -26.21 -57.33
N SER A 537 -15.61 -26.45 -58.50
CA SER A 537 -16.07 -25.86 -59.76
C SER A 537 -17.44 -26.38 -60.18
N GLN A 538 -17.70 -27.68 -60.05
CA GLN A 538 -19.00 -28.28 -60.36
C GLN A 538 -20.10 -27.77 -59.42
N ARG A 539 -19.78 -27.50 -58.15
CA ARG A 539 -20.75 -26.92 -57.21
C ARG A 539 -20.98 -25.43 -57.45
N LEU A 540 -19.99 -24.72 -57.96
CA LEU A 540 -20.11 -23.31 -58.27
C LEU A 540 -21.12 -23.08 -59.40
N THR A 541 -21.23 -23.99 -60.37
CA THR A 541 -22.23 -23.93 -61.46
C THR A 541 -23.66 -24.26 -61.02
N ALA A 542 -23.85 -24.70 -59.77
CA ALA A 542 -25.16 -24.99 -59.19
C ALA A 542 -25.83 -23.76 -58.55
N PHE A 543 -25.14 -22.62 -58.49
CA PHE A 543 -25.64 -21.32 -58.07
C PHE A 543 -25.96 -20.47 -59.30
#